data_AF-A0A9E0UP87-F1
#
_entry.id   AF-A0A9E0UP87-F1
#
_cell.length_a   1.000
_cell.length_b   1.000
_cell.length_c   1.000
_cell.angle_alpha   90.00
_cell.angle_beta   90.00
_cell.angle_gamma   90.00
#
_symmetry.space_group_name_H-M   'P 1'
#
loop_
_entity.id
_entity.type
_entity.pdbx_description
1 polymer ?
#
loop_
_entity_poly.entity_id
_entity_poly.type
_entity_poly.pdbx_seq_one_letter_code
_entity_poly.pdbx_strand_id
1 'polypeptide(L)'
;MLDPSGDFNNPCYDDTFRRNFYFDNFNANDEYFIELDYWIMREAYASRIGRALDLSKRHYDDGGKGQEIFRDLSASERSTIESRGYFLAQELIDVSASDFGDIYKVTELYVYAPKRTFQSYQSEVSVFPVLKDYQTGTSKTVGGGKLIYLTGLNELSVEVDFLDVGDEFYLYRNMFIMYGRTYFALRSSPMTVVSVRDGKAYAQASSWSNTSSGASVDFKSGLNAFATFNVTLYAKTYAQRSLQVCVRKEAKFSTTKPEISERFFPKNRNGIESSEINAGTTPTFMEYKQWIDDGVEINAKPSNIVEVYPGLWMKEDFYTAAR
;
A
#
# COMPACT_ATOMS: atom_id res chain seq x y z
N MET A 1 -62.20 -0.94 -7.42
CA MET A 1 -61.92 -0.37 -6.08
C MET A 1 -60.91 -1.32 -5.48
N LEU A 2 -59.65 -0.89 -5.33
CA LEU A 2 -58.60 -1.72 -4.74
C LEU A 2 -59.06 -2.12 -3.33
N ASP A 3 -58.97 -3.40 -2.99
CA ASP A 3 -59.21 -3.87 -1.61
C ASP A 3 -57.85 -3.86 -0.91
N PRO A 4 -57.55 -2.84 -0.08
CA PRO A 4 -56.22 -2.69 0.51
C PRO A 4 -55.83 -3.90 1.37
N SER A 5 -56.83 -4.61 1.92
CA SER A 5 -56.64 -5.74 2.82
C SER A 5 -56.37 -7.07 2.10
N GLY A 6 -56.72 -7.18 0.82
CA GLY A 6 -56.47 -8.36 -0.01
C GLY A 6 -55.28 -8.21 -0.95
N ASP A 7 -55.13 -7.02 -1.54
CA ASP A 7 -54.23 -6.77 -2.66
C ASP A 7 -52.76 -6.61 -2.24
N PHE A 8 -52.48 -6.03 -1.06
CA PHE A 8 -51.13 -5.65 -0.61
C PHE A 8 -50.50 -6.63 0.39
N ASN A 9 -51.07 -7.83 0.57
CA ASN A 9 -50.47 -8.89 1.40
C ASN A 9 -49.24 -9.54 0.77
N ASN A 10 -48.97 -9.23 -0.50
CA ASN A 10 -47.76 -9.59 -1.21
C ASN A 10 -47.18 -8.32 -1.86
N PRO A 11 -45.88 -8.32 -2.20
CA PRO A 11 -45.25 -7.23 -2.93
C PRO A 11 -45.97 -6.87 -4.24
N CYS A 12 -46.56 -5.68 -4.31
CA CYS A 12 -47.19 -5.13 -5.50
C CYS A 12 -46.19 -4.25 -6.24
N TYR A 13 -45.56 -4.75 -7.30
CA TYR A 13 -44.49 -4.04 -7.99
C TYR A 13 -45.00 -2.97 -8.95
N ASP A 14 -44.23 -1.89 -9.07
CA ASP A 14 -44.38 -0.90 -10.13
C ASP A 14 -44.02 -1.49 -11.51
N ASP A 15 -44.48 -0.84 -12.56
CA ASP A 15 -44.29 -1.28 -13.95
C ASP A 15 -42.93 -0.88 -14.54
N THR A 16 -42.08 -0.23 -13.76
CA THR A 16 -40.78 0.26 -14.21
C THR A 16 -39.66 -0.21 -13.29
N PHE A 17 -38.47 -0.36 -13.87
CA PHE A 17 -37.23 -0.52 -13.14
C PHE A 17 -36.31 0.67 -13.44
N ARG A 18 -35.40 0.99 -12.52
CA ARG A 18 -34.40 2.05 -12.72
C ARG A 18 -33.00 1.45 -12.75
N ARG A 19 -32.12 2.09 -13.52
CA ARG A 19 -30.68 1.82 -13.51
C ARG A 19 -30.01 2.79 -12.55
N ASN A 20 -29.30 2.26 -11.56
CA ASN A 20 -28.50 3.05 -10.62
C ASN A 20 -27.03 2.96 -11.05
N PHE A 21 -26.49 4.09 -11.53
CA PHE A 21 -25.17 4.18 -12.14
C PHE A 21 -24.04 4.36 -11.11
N TYR A 22 -23.97 3.44 -10.16
CA TYR A 22 -22.95 3.43 -9.10
C TYR A 22 -21.50 3.54 -9.63
N PHE A 23 -21.24 2.97 -10.82
CA PHE A 23 -19.90 2.88 -11.41
C PHE A 23 -19.51 4.07 -12.30
N ASP A 24 -20.31 5.13 -12.37
CA ASP A 24 -20.01 6.34 -13.15
C ASP A 24 -18.69 6.99 -12.72
N ASN A 25 -18.33 6.91 -11.44
CA ASN A 25 -17.04 7.40 -10.93
C ASN A 25 -15.83 6.68 -11.57
N PHE A 26 -16.05 5.52 -12.18
CA PHE A 26 -15.05 4.76 -12.92
C PHE A 26 -15.22 4.88 -14.45
N ASN A 27 -16.09 5.77 -14.93
CA ASN A 27 -16.50 5.90 -16.33
C ASN A 27 -17.00 4.57 -16.92
N ALA A 28 -17.76 3.80 -16.14
CA ALA A 28 -18.25 2.48 -16.51
C ALA A 28 -19.78 2.41 -16.45
N ASN A 29 -20.44 3.21 -17.28
CA ASN A 29 -21.89 3.34 -17.31
C ASN A 29 -22.60 2.06 -17.84
N ASP A 30 -21.83 1.16 -18.45
CA ASP A 30 -22.28 -0.18 -18.83
C ASP A 30 -22.54 -1.05 -17.59
N GLU A 31 -21.86 -0.77 -16.47
CA GLU A 31 -22.07 -1.41 -15.18
C GLU A 31 -23.06 -0.59 -14.34
N TYR A 32 -24.14 -1.21 -13.86
CA TYR A 32 -25.18 -0.51 -13.11
C TYR A 32 -25.95 -1.45 -12.19
N PHE A 33 -26.46 -0.93 -11.08
CA PHE A 33 -27.41 -1.62 -10.21
C PHE A 33 -28.84 -1.44 -10.70
N ILE A 34 -29.75 -2.30 -10.23
CA ILE A 34 -31.16 -2.30 -10.65
C ILE A 34 -32.02 -1.98 -9.43
N GLU A 35 -32.91 -1.01 -9.59
CA GLU A 35 -33.91 -0.67 -8.58
C GLU A 35 -35.31 -1.08 -9.01
N LEU A 36 -36.07 -1.65 -8.08
CA LEU A 36 -37.48 -1.96 -8.23
C LEU A 36 -38.27 -1.35 -7.06
N ASP A 37 -39.38 -0.67 -7.38
CA ASP A 37 -40.31 -0.19 -6.37
C ASP A 37 -41.48 -1.17 -6.24
N TYR A 38 -41.95 -1.37 -5.00
CA TYR A 38 -43.19 -2.07 -4.75
C TYR A 38 -43.91 -1.51 -3.51
N TRP A 39 -45.19 -1.84 -3.39
CA TRP A 39 -46.03 -1.53 -2.25
C TRP A 39 -46.44 -2.79 -1.51
N ILE A 40 -46.49 -2.74 -0.19
CA ILE A 40 -46.89 -3.87 0.66
C ILE A 40 -47.48 -3.39 1.98
N MET A 41 -48.42 -4.15 2.55
CA MET A 41 -48.88 -3.93 3.92
C MET A 41 -47.72 -4.02 4.91
N ARG A 42 -47.67 -3.11 5.88
CA ARG A 42 -46.66 -3.08 6.94
C ARG A 42 -46.54 -4.42 7.66
N GLU A 43 -47.66 -5.05 7.97
CA GLU A 43 -47.72 -6.33 8.68
C GLU A 43 -47.27 -7.53 7.83
N ALA A 44 -47.36 -7.42 6.50
CA ALA A 44 -46.91 -8.44 5.56
C ALA A 44 -45.44 -8.26 5.15
N TYR A 45 -44.80 -7.16 5.54
CA TYR A 45 -43.41 -6.90 5.20
C TYR A 45 -42.47 -7.90 5.90
N ALA A 46 -41.73 -8.64 5.09
CA ALA A 46 -40.58 -9.41 5.48
C ALA A 46 -39.42 -9.06 4.56
N SER A 47 -38.23 -8.86 5.14
CA SER A 47 -37.04 -8.55 4.35
C SER A 47 -36.67 -9.69 3.41
N ARG A 48 -36.21 -9.36 2.21
CA ARG A 48 -35.85 -10.32 1.15
C ARG A 48 -34.39 -10.22 0.71
N ILE A 49 -33.56 -9.54 1.50
CA ILE A 49 -32.11 -9.41 1.25
C ILE A 49 -31.48 -10.77 0.93
N GLY A 50 -30.63 -10.80 -0.09
CA GLY A 50 -29.97 -11.99 -0.63
C GLY A 50 -30.73 -12.67 -1.76
N ARG A 51 -32.00 -12.32 -2.01
CA ARG A 51 -32.78 -12.93 -3.10
C ARG A 51 -32.20 -12.54 -4.47
N ALA A 52 -32.11 -13.50 -5.39
CA ALA A 52 -31.72 -13.24 -6.77
C ALA A 52 -32.74 -12.36 -7.51
N LEU A 53 -32.28 -11.55 -8.44
CA LEU A 53 -33.15 -10.80 -9.34
C LEU A 53 -33.97 -11.76 -10.21
N ASP A 54 -35.28 -11.54 -10.27
CA ASP A 54 -36.20 -12.32 -11.08
C ASP A 54 -36.63 -11.51 -12.30
N LEU A 55 -36.19 -11.90 -13.49
CA LEU A 55 -36.55 -11.19 -14.73
C LEU A 55 -37.93 -11.57 -15.26
N SER A 56 -38.58 -12.60 -14.70
CA SER A 56 -39.97 -12.94 -14.98
C SER A 56 -40.96 -12.17 -14.11
N LYS A 57 -40.44 -11.25 -13.27
CA LYS A 57 -41.24 -10.45 -12.37
C LYS A 57 -42.25 -9.60 -13.13
N ARG A 58 -43.48 -9.59 -12.63
CA ARG A 58 -44.62 -8.86 -13.19
C ARG A 58 -45.02 -7.71 -12.27
N HIS A 59 -45.46 -6.61 -12.88
CA HIS A 59 -46.06 -5.50 -12.14
C HIS A 59 -47.42 -5.89 -11.58
N TYR A 60 -47.89 -5.15 -10.58
CA TYR A 60 -49.21 -5.35 -10.01
C TYR A 60 -50.31 -4.79 -10.92
N ASP A 61 -51.29 -5.63 -11.24
CA ASP A 61 -52.48 -5.30 -12.03
C ASP A 61 -53.70 -5.92 -11.35
N ASP A 62 -54.77 -5.14 -11.16
CA ASP A 62 -55.98 -5.54 -10.43
C ASP A 62 -56.75 -6.67 -11.13
N GLY A 63 -56.52 -6.86 -12.44
CA GLY A 63 -57.03 -7.97 -13.24
C GLY A 63 -56.20 -9.26 -13.16
N GLY A 64 -55.10 -9.28 -12.42
CA GLY A 64 -54.19 -10.43 -12.32
C GLY A 64 -53.42 -10.76 -13.61
N LYS A 65 -53.37 -9.82 -14.56
CA LYS A 65 -52.75 -10.00 -15.89
C LYS A 65 -51.55 -9.10 -16.11
N GLY A 66 -50.91 -8.66 -15.02
CA GLY A 66 -49.72 -7.80 -15.05
C GLY A 66 -48.66 -8.30 -16.02
N GLN A 67 -48.10 -7.37 -16.79
CA GLN A 67 -47.02 -7.65 -17.73
C GLN A 67 -45.68 -7.78 -16.99
N GLU A 68 -44.68 -8.36 -17.65
CA GLU A 68 -43.31 -8.39 -17.12
C GLU A 68 -42.74 -6.97 -17.03
N ILE A 69 -42.08 -6.66 -15.90
CA ILE A 69 -41.41 -5.36 -15.67
C ILE A 69 -40.27 -5.19 -16.68
N PHE A 70 -39.59 -6.28 -17.02
CA PHE A 70 -38.43 -6.31 -17.92
C PHE A 70 -38.79 -6.65 -19.38
N ARG A 71 -40.01 -6.33 -19.83
CA ARG A 71 -40.50 -6.66 -21.18
C ARG A 71 -39.78 -5.92 -22.31
N ASP A 72 -39.25 -4.73 -22.01
CA ASP A 72 -38.60 -3.86 -23.01
C ASP A 72 -37.09 -4.13 -23.15
N LEU A 73 -36.55 -5.12 -22.43
CA LEU A 73 -35.15 -5.53 -22.58
C LEU A 73 -34.93 -6.25 -23.90
N SER A 74 -33.86 -5.87 -24.61
CA SER A 74 -33.35 -6.68 -25.72
C SER A 74 -32.87 -8.06 -25.22
N ALA A 75 -32.88 -9.07 -26.09
CA ALA A 75 -32.39 -10.42 -25.74
C ALA A 75 -30.92 -10.41 -25.24
N SER A 76 -30.08 -9.53 -25.82
CA SER A 76 -28.69 -9.35 -25.39
C SER A 76 -28.59 -8.72 -24.00
N GLU A 77 -29.41 -7.72 -23.70
CA GLU A 77 -29.40 -7.07 -22.39
C GLU A 77 -29.93 -8.01 -21.30
N ARG A 78 -31.01 -8.75 -21.59
CA ARG A 78 -31.53 -9.79 -20.68
C ARG A 78 -30.47 -10.83 -20.36
N SER A 79 -29.77 -11.37 -21.35
CA SER A 79 -28.67 -12.32 -21.14
C SER A 79 -27.52 -11.72 -20.33
N THR A 80 -27.22 -10.44 -20.54
CA THR A 80 -26.20 -9.72 -19.76
C THR A 80 -26.60 -9.64 -18.28
N ILE A 81 -27.83 -9.22 -17.98
CA ILE A 81 -28.33 -9.11 -16.60
C ILE A 81 -28.36 -10.49 -15.91
N GLU A 82 -28.79 -11.54 -16.60
CA GLU A 82 -28.75 -12.91 -16.08
C GLU A 82 -27.31 -13.33 -15.75
N SER A 83 -26.36 -13.05 -16.65
CA SER A 83 -24.95 -13.44 -16.46
C SER A 83 -24.26 -12.70 -15.30
N ARG A 84 -24.75 -11.50 -14.94
CA ARG A 84 -24.24 -10.68 -13.84
C ARG A 84 -24.61 -11.24 -12.47
N GLY A 85 -25.70 -12.00 -12.37
CA GLY A 85 -26.11 -12.67 -11.13
C GLY A 85 -26.50 -11.68 -10.03
N TYR A 86 -27.39 -10.73 -10.35
CA TYR A 86 -27.86 -9.74 -9.39
C TYR A 86 -28.54 -10.36 -8.17
N PHE A 87 -28.31 -9.79 -7.00
CA PHE A 87 -28.96 -10.14 -5.74
C PHE A 87 -29.41 -8.89 -4.98
N LEU A 88 -30.48 -9.02 -4.20
CA LEU A 88 -31.04 -7.94 -3.41
C LEU A 88 -30.11 -7.60 -2.24
N ALA A 89 -29.51 -6.41 -2.25
CA ALA A 89 -28.54 -6.01 -1.25
C ALA A 89 -29.13 -5.05 -0.21
N GLN A 90 -30.14 -4.29 -0.61
CA GLN A 90 -30.75 -3.27 0.23
C GLN A 90 -32.23 -3.11 -0.09
N GLU A 91 -33.03 -2.87 0.96
CA GLU A 91 -34.43 -2.49 0.88
C GLU A 91 -34.57 -1.14 1.59
N LEU A 92 -34.97 -0.10 0.87
CA LEU A 92 -35.28 1.22 1.43
C LEU A 92 -36.78 1.31 1.63
N ILE A 93 -37.20 1.38 2.90
CA ILE A 93 -38.61 1.50 3.26
C ILE A 93 -38.95 2.98 3.42
N ASP A 94 -39.86 3.48 2.61
CA ASP A 94 -40.46 4.79 2.82
C ASP A 94 -41.50 4.67 3.95
N VAL A 95 -41.17 5.28 5.08
CA VAL A 95 -42.00 5.30 6.30
C VAL A 95 -42.88 6.55 6.38
N SER A 96 -42.91 7.39 5.34
CA SER A 96 -43.83 8.52 5.29
C SER A 96 -45.29 8.03 5.32
N ALA A 97 -46.17 8.86 5.87
CA ALA A 97 -47.59 8.52 5.98
C ALA A 97 -48.17 8.35 4.57
N SER A 98 -48.49 7.11 4.22
CA SER A 98 -49.21 6.80 2.98
C SER A 98 -50.64 7.33 3.10
N ASP A 99 -51.13 7.99 2.04
CA ASP A 99 -52.55 8.37 1.90
C ASP A 99 -53.48 7.13 1.92
N PHE A 100 -52.92 5.92 1.78
CA PHE A 100 -53.60 4.63 1.76
C PHE A 100 -53.47 3.84 3.08
N GLY A 101 -52.93 4.42 4.15
CA GLY A 101 -52.85 3.78 5.48
C GLY A 101 -51.54 3.03 5.76
N ASP A 102 -51.61 1.82 6.35
CA ASP A 102 -50.48 0.99 6.79
C ASP A 102 -49.74 0.26 5.63
N ILE A 103 -49.50 0.96 4.51
CA ILE A 103 -48.78 0.43 3.34
C ILE A 103 -47.40 1.08 3.28
N TYR A 104 -46.37 0.27 3.15
CA TYR A 104 -45.02 0.72 2.83
C TYR A 104 -44.81 0.79 1.33
N LYS A 105 -44.17 1.86 0.87
CA LYS A 105 -43.41 1.83 -0.39
C LYS A 105 -42.01 1.33 -0.06
N VAL A 106 -41.53 0.34 -0.81
CA VAL A 106 -40.19 -0.21 -0.63
C VAL A 106 -39.45 -0.16 -1.96
N THR A 107 -38.22 0.34 -1.93
CA THR A 107 -37.29 0.31 -3.06
C THR A 107 -36.26 -0.79 -2.82
N GLU A 108 -36.30 -1.82 -3.65
CA GLU A 108 -35.30 -2.89 -3.70
C GLU A 108 -34.11 -2.45 -4.57
N LEU A 109 -32.89 -2.55 -4.04
CA LEU A 109 -31.66 -2.34 -4.80
C LEU A 109 -30.96 -3.68 -5.01
N TYR A 110 -30.96 -4.12 -6.26
CA TYR A 110 -30.27 -5.30 -6.73
C TYR A 110 -28.87 -4.94 -7.22
N VAL A 111 -27.86 -5.58 -6.62
CA VAL A 111 -26.44 -5.35 -6.93
C VAL A 111 -25.79 -6.64 -7.43
N TYR A 112 -24.59 -6.52 -7.99
CA TYR A 112 -23.75 -7.65 -8.39
C TYR A 112 -22.28 -7.25 -8.25
N ALA A 113 -21.39 -8.23 -8.37
CA ALA A 113 -19.95 -8.01 -8.43
C ALA A 113 -19.47 -8.00 -9.89
N PRO A 114 -19.07 -6.84 -10.47
CA PRO A 114 -18.49 -6.80 -11.80
C PRO A 114 -17.24 -7.65 -11.93
N LYS A 115 -17.12 -8.40 -13.03
CA LYS A 115 -15.94 -9.22 -13.36
C LYS A 115 -14.86 -8.40 -14.08
N ARG A 116 -14.63 -7.17 -13.62
CA ARG A 116 -13.61 -6.26 -14.16
C ARG A 116 -12.88 -5.54 -13.04
N THR A 117 -11.70 -5.03 -13.36
CA THR A 117 -10.92 -4.17 -12.47
C THR A 117 -11.07 -2.74 -12.93
N PHE A 118 -11.40 -1.84 -11.99
CA PHE A 118 -11.48 -0.40 -12.26
C PHE A 118 -10.17 0.26 -11.83
N GLN A 119 -9.62 1.13 -12.68
CA GLN A 119 -8.33 1.76 -12.44
C GLN A 119 -8.46 3.29 -12.33
N SER A 120 -7.75 3.86 -11.38
CA SER A 120 -7.59 5.32 -11.23
C SER A 120 -6.17 5.65 -10.78
N TYR A 121 -5.78 6.91 -10.91
CA TYR A 121 -4.43 7.38 -10.58
C TYR A 121 -4.52 8.62 -9.70
N GLN A 122 -3.65 8.70 -8.70
CA GLN A 122 -3.58 9.83 -7.79
C GLN A 122 -2.14 10.09 -7.34
N SER A 123 -1.84 11.33 -6.99
CA SER A 123 -0.54 11.68 -6.42
C SER A 123 -0.57 11.54 -4.91
N GLU A 124 0.34 10.75 -4.36
CA GLU A 124 0.46 10.55 -2.90
C GLU A 124 1.93 10.53 -2.49
N VAL A 125 2.19 10.81 -1.22
CA VAL A 125 3.51 10.63 -0.62
C VAL A 125 3.63 9.19 -0.15
N SER A 126 4.59 8.45 -0.72
CA SER A 126 4.89 7.07 -0.34
C SER A 126 6.24 6.97 0.35
N VAL A 127 6.33 6.07 1.32
CA VAL A 127 7.57 5.73 2.01
C VAL A 127 8.12 4.47 1.36
N PHE A 128 9.40 4.46 1.03
CA PHE A 128 10.08 3.28 0.50
C PHE A 128 10.93 2.65 1.64
N PRO A 129 11.53 1.44 1.49
CA PRO A 129 12.43 0.82 2.48
C PRO A 129 13.94 0.96 2.17
N VAL A 130 14.78 1.39 3.14
CA VAL A 130 16.10 1.99 2.85
C VAL A 130 17.00 1.02 2.09
N LEU A 131 17.67 1.45 1.03
CA LEU A 131 18.61 0.59 0.32
C LEU A 131 20.00 0.72 0.96
N LYS A 132 20.57 -0.41 1.37
CA LYS A 132 21.89 -0.48 2.00
C LYS A 132 22.79 -1.50 1.31
N ASP A 133 23.89 -1.00 0.76
CA ASP A 133 24.87 -1.80 0.04
C ASP A 133 26.12 -2.04 0.90
N TYR A 134 26.32 -3.30 1.30
CA TYR A 134 27.47 -3.75 2.08
C TYR A 134 28.62 -4.28 1.21
N GLN A 135 28.49 -4.28 -0.12
CA GLN A 135 29.46 -4.86 -1.06
C GLN A 135 30.30 -3.82 -1.80
N THR A 136 30.33 -2.58 -1.31
CA THR A 136 30.92 -1.43 -2.01
C THR A 136 32.43 -1.50 -2.18
N GLY A 137 33.14 -2.22 -1.30
CA GLY A 137 34.60 -2.44 -1.35
C GLY A 137 35.48 -1.19 -1.39
N THR A 138 34.90 0.01 -1.18
CA THR A 138 35.57 1.28 -1.43
C THR A 138 36.45 1.66 -0.26
N SER A 139 37.74 1.88 -0.51
CA SER A 139 38.70 2.30 0.52
C SER A 139 39.68 3.33 -0.04
N LYS A 140 40.00 4.35 0.76
CA LYS A 140 40.98 5.39 0.42
C LYS A 140 41.94 5.61 1.57
N THR A 141 43.24 5.60 1.26
CA THR A 141 44.26 5.97 2.24
C THR A 141 44.33 7.48 2.39
N VAL A 142 44.24 7.97 3.61
CA VAL A 142 44.36 9.38 3.98
C VAL A 142 45.48 9.57 4.99
N GLY A 143 46.22 10.68 4.89
CA GLY A 143 47.19 11.07 5.90
C GLY A 143 46.51 11.70 7.13
N GLY A 144 47.19 11.70 8.27
CA GLY A 144 46.66 12.23 9.54
C GLY A 144 46.13 13.67 9.45
N GLY A 145 46.71 14.54 8.61
CA GLY A 145 46.21 15.91 8.40
C GLY A 145 44.82 16.01 7.73
N LYS A 146 44.33 14.92 7.13
CA LYS A 146 43.00 14.82 6.51
C LYS A 146 41.94 14.22 7.45
N LEU A 147 42.33 13.87 8.68
CA LEU A 147 41.46 13.42 9.75
C LEU A 147 41.56 14.40 10.91
N ILE A 148 40.44 15.02 11.29
CA ILE A 148 40.43 15.96 12.43
C ILE A 148 39.39 15.47 13.44
N TYR A 149 39.85 15.25 14.67
CA TYR A 149 38.98 14.97 15.81
C TYR A 149 38.63 16.24 16.56
N LEU A 150 37.35 16.59 16.56
CA LEU A 150 36.78 17.75 17.22
C LEU A 150 36.42 17.35 18.65
N THR A 151 37.37 17.50 19.58
CA THR A 151 37.23 17.00 20.96
C THR A 151 35.98 17.54 21.68
N GLY A 152 35.59 18.80 21.43
CA GLY A 152 34.39 19.39 22.04
C GLY A 152 33.05 18.83 21.53
N LEU A 153 33.05 18.16 20.38
CA LEU A 153 31.86 17.58 19.74
C LEU A 153 31.89 16.05 19.70
N ASN A 154 32.98 15.44 20.17
CA ASN A 154 33.30 14.02 19.99
C ASN A 154 33.11 13.56 18.53
N GLU A 155 33.49 14.41 17.57
CA GLU A 155 33.22 14.21 16.15
C GLU A 155 34.53 14.01 15.39
N LEU A 156 34.56 13.03 14.50
CA LEU A 156 35.60 12.85 13.50
C LEU A 156 35.17 13.54 12.21
N SER A 157 36.07 14.31 11.62
CA SER A 157 35.96 14.74 10.22
C SER A 157 36.98 14.02 9.35
N VAL A 158 36.55 13.63 8.16
CA VAL A 158 37.34 12.87 7.18
C VAL A 158 37.21 13.54 5.82
N GLU A 159 38.34 13.90 5.21
CA GLU A 159 38.37 14.48 3.87
C GLU A 159 38.42 13.36 2.80
N VAL A 160 37.24 12.93 2.34
CA VAL A 160 37.05 11.95 1.25
C VAL A 160 35.82 12.30 0.41
N ASP A 161 35.81 11.83 -0.83
CA ASP A 161 34.86 12.16 -1.89
C ASP A 161 33.77 11.10 -2.13
N PHE A 162 33.82 9.96 -1.43
CA PHE A 162 32.91 8.83 -1.64
C PHE A 162 31.92 8.59 -0.47
N LEU A 163 32.03 9.36 0.61
CA LEU A 163 31.16 9.26 1.79
C LEU A 163 30.03 10.29 1.72
N ASP A 164 28.80 9.81 1.87
CA ASP A 164 27.58 10.61 1.95
C ASP A 164 26.89 10.44 3.31
N VAL A 165 25.94 11.32 3.61
CA VAL A 165 25.15 11.25 4.85
C VAL A 165 24.42 9.92 4.94
N GLY A 166 24.53 9.25 6.08
CA GLY A 166 23.96 7.93 6.34
C GLY A 166 24.87 6.75 6.00
N ASP A 167 25.97 6.96 5.26
CA ASP A 167 26.96 5.91 5.02
C ASP A 167 27.63 5.48 6.32
N GLU A 168 28.00 4.21 6.38
CA GLU A 168 28.82 3.67 7.47
C GLU A 168 30.23 3.40 6.96
N PHE A 169 31.24 3.83 7.73
CA PHE A 169 32.64 3.57 7.41
C PHE A 169 33.43 3.22 8.66
N TYR A 170 34.59 2.60 8.48
CA TYR A 170 35.56 2.43 9.56
C TYR A 170 36.92 2.95 9.13
N LEU A 171 37.74 3.27 10.12
CA LEU A 171 39.14 3.60 9.93
C LEU A 171 39.99 2.38 10.26
N TYR A 172 41.02 2.17 9.45
CA TYR A 172 42.05 1.17 9.71
C TYR A 172 43.43 1.80 9.63
N ARG A 173 44.22 1.64 10.69
CA ARG A 173 45.61 2.09 10.75
C ARG A 173 46.51 0.87 10.71
N ASN A 174 47.40 0.79 9.72
CA ASN A 174 48.44 -0.23 9.66
C ASN A 174 49.40 -0.12 10.85
N MET A 175 50.08 -1.22 11.19
CA MET A 175 51.21 -1.18 12.10
C MET A 175 52.36 -0.39 11.45
N PHE A 176 53.00 0.50 12.21
CA PHE A 176 54.16 1.25 11.73
C PHE A 176 55.16 1.52 12.86
N ILE A 177 56.40 1.79 12.49
CA ILE A 177 57.46 2.17 13.42
C ILE A 177 57.80 3.64 13.19
N MET A 178 57.81 4.44 14.26
CA MET A 178 58.21 5.84 14.20
C MET A 178 59.07 6.17 15.42
N TYR A 179 60.22 6.80 15.19
CA TYR A 179 61.19 7.15 16.25
C TYR A 179 61.54 5.98 17.19
N GLY A 180 61.72 4.78 16.62
CA GLY A 180 62.03 3.57 17.38
C GLY A 180 60.87 3.00 18.21
N ARG A 181 59.66 3.56 18.11
CA ARG A 181 58.45 3.03 18.76
C ARG A 181 57.55 2.33 17.76
N THR A 182 57.09 1.14 18.11
CA THR A 182 56.09 0.38 17.34
C THR A 182 54.69 0.84 17.71
N TYR A 183 53.93 1.26 16.70
CA TYR A 183 52.51 1.57 16.82
C TYR A 183 51.73 0.40 16.22
N PHE A 184 50.97 -0.31 17.06
CA PHE A 184 50.17 -1.45 16.60
C PHE A 184 49.05 -1.04 15.65
N ALA A 185 48.59 -2.00 14.85
CA ALA A 185 47.45 -1.79 13.98
C ALA A 185 46.17 -1.58 14.79
N LEU A 186 45.33 -0.65 14.35
CA LEU A 186 44.07 -0.28 15.00
C LEU A 186 42.93 -0.30 13.97
N ARG A 187 41.75 -0.72 14.40
CA ARG A 187 40.51 -0.62 13.63
C ARG A 187 39.43 0.05 14.46
N SER A 188 38.77 1.08 13.93
CA SER A 188 37.62 1.67 14.60
C SER A 188 36.38 0.78 14.45
N SER A 189 35.44 0.89 15.39
CA SER A 189 34.07 0.43 15.10
C SER A 189 33.48 1.25 13.95
N PRO A 190 32.53 0.69 13.16
CA PRO A 190 31.82 1.44 12.14
C PRO A 190 31.20 2.72 12.72
N MET A 191 31.29 3.81 11.97
CA MET A 191 30.77 5.13 12.29
C MET A 191 29.84 5.57 11.15
N THR A 192 28.72 6.19 11.51
CA THR A 192 27.76 6.72 10.53
C THR A 192 28.05 8.18 10.24
N VAL A 193 28.08 8.54 8.96
CA VAL A 193 28.21 9.93 8.52
C VAL A 193 26.94 10.70 8.87
N VAL A 194 27.07 11.70 9.73
CA VAL A 194 25.94 12.55 10.18
C VAL A 194 25.80 13.82 9.34
N SER A 195 26.87 14.28 8.70
CA SER A 195 26.84 15.42 7.79
C SER A 195 28.04 15.43 6.84
N VAL A 196 27.87 16.10 5.70
CA VAL A 196 28.95 16.39 4.75
C VAL A 196 28.96 17.90 4.52
N ARG A 197 30.10 18.54 4.80
CA ARG A 197 30.30 20.00 4.65
C ARG A 197 31.77 20.28 4.32
N ASP A 198 32.03 21.30 3.51
CA ASP A 198 33.38 21.73 3.14
C ASP A 198 34.31 20.60 2.62
N GLY A 199 33.75 19.66 1.85
CA GLY A 199 34.48 18.50 1.32
C GLY A 199 34.88 17.45 2.36
N LYS A 200 34.28 17.49 3.56
CA LYS A 200 34.53 16.55 4.65
C LYS A 200 33.26 15.86 5.11
N ALA A 201 33.36 14.55 5.34
CA ALA A 201 32.34 13.77 6.01
C ALA A 201 32.58 13.81 7.52
N TYR A 202 31.52 13.99 8.29
CA TYR A 202 31.57 14.08 9.74
C TYR A 202 30.78 12.94 10.36
N ALA A 203 31.34 12.32 11.39
CA ALA A 203 30.72 11.21 12.11
C ALA A 203 31.05 11.27 13.60
N GLN A 204 30.16 10.75 14.44
CA GLN A 204 30.44 10.60 15.86
C GLN A 204 31.58 9.59 16.04
N ALA A 205 32.62 10.00 16.78
CA ALA A 205 33.79 9.18 16.98
C ALA A 205 33.45 7.94 17.83
N SER A 206 33.90 6.78 17.36
CA SER A 206 33.76 5.50 18.06
C SER A 206 35.02 5.15 18.87
N SER A 207 35.19 3.90 19.31
CA SER A 207 36.45 3.43 19.90
C SER A 207 37.34 2.77 18.84
N TRP A 208 38.64 2.69 19.13
CA TRP A 208 39.55 1.81 18.41
C TRP A 208 39.64 0.46 19.09
N SER A 209 39.89 -0.58 18.30
CA SER A 209 40.32 -1.89 18.75
C SER A 209 41.73 -2.16 18.21
N ASN A 210 42.63 -2.60 19.10
CA ASN A 210 43.90 -3.15 18.69
C ASN A 210 43.64 -4.48 17.98
N THR A 211 44.06 -4.59 16.73
CA THR A 211 43.72 -5.76 15.89
C THR A 211 44.44 -7.03 16.31
N SER A 212 45.52 -6.91 17.09
CA SER A 212 46.31 -8.05 17.59
C SER A 212 45.86 -8.52 18.97
N SER A 213 45.40 -7.62 19.84
CA SER A 213 45.03 -7.96 21.23
C SER A 213 43.54 -7.81 21.54
N GLY A 214 42.75 -7.20 20.67
CA GLY A 214 41.36 -6.84 20.92
C GLY A 214 41.17 -5.70 21.93
N ALA A 215 42.24 -5.16 22.51
CA ALA A 215 42.17 -4.11 23.52
C ALA A 215 41.56 -2.82 22.93
N SER A 216 40.63 -2.22 23.68
CA SER A 216 40.02 -0.94 23.32
C SER A 216 40.98 0.21 23.60
N VAL A 217 41.07 1.16 22.67
CA VAL A 217 41.86 2.39 22.80
C VAL A 217 40.93 3.57 22.54
N ASP A 218 41.06 4.64 23.34
CA ASP A 218 40.26 5.84 23.14
C ASP A 218 40.53 6.47 21.76
N PHE A 219 39.51 7.11 21.20
CA PHE A 219 39.57 7.56 19.81
C PHE A 219 40.71 8.54 19.54
N LYS A 220 40.93 9.45 20.48
CA LYS A 220 41.93 10.50 20.40
C LYS A 220 43.35 9.93 20.41
N SER A 221 43.65 8.99 21.30
CA SER A 221 44.97 8.35 21.38
C SER A 221 45.29 7.47 20.19
N GLY A 222 44.27 6.95 19.50
CA GLY A 222 44.46 6.19 18.26
C GLY A 222 44.82 7.07 17.05
N LEU A 223 44.43 8.35 17.08
CA LEU A 223 44.78 9.32 16.05
C LEU A 223 46.22 9.82 16.24
N ASN A 224 47.06 9.59 15.23
CA ASN A 224 48.43 10.07 15.20
C ASN A 224 48.61 10.92 13.94
N ALA A 225 49.04 12.16 14.10
CA ALA A 225 49.17 13.14 13.01
C ALA A 225 50.08 12.67 11.86
N PHE A 226 51.01 11.75 12.16
CA PHE A 226 51.98 11.22 11.18
C PHE A 226 51.56 9.86 10.60
N ALA A 227 50.46 9.27 11.08
CA ALA A 227 49.99 8.00 10.57
C ALA A 227 49.13 8.17 9.31
N THR A 228 49.12 7.13 8.49
CA THR A 228 48.15 6.96 7.40
C THR A 228 47.03 6.04 7.84
N PHE A 229 45.81 6.35 7.40
CA PHE A 229 44.61 5.60 7.73
C PHE A 229 43.90 5.21 6.45
N ASN A 230 43.41 3.98 6.37
CA ASN A 230 42.46 3.56 5.35
C ASN A 230 41.06 3.90 5.86
N VAL A 231 40.38 4.78 5.13
CA VAL A 231 38.96 5.06 5.30
C VAL A 231 38.24 4.07 4.41
N THR A 232 37.55 3.10 5.01
CA THR A 232 36.84 2.06 4.25
C THR A 232 35.34 2.21 4.43
N LEU A 233 34.64 2.38 3.31
CA LEU A 233 33.19 2.33 3.26
C LEU A 233 32.75 0.91 3.66
N TYR A 234 31.99 0.83 4.75
CA TYR A 234 31.44 -0.39 5.27
C TYR A 234 30.06 -0.67 4.66
N ALA A 235 29.23 0.36 4.58
CA ALA A 235 27.92 0.30 3.94
C ALA A 235 27.59 1.62 3.27
N LYS A 236 27.19 1.58 1.98
CA LYS A 236 26.60 2.72 1.29
C LYS A 236 25.11 2.75 1.59
N THR A 237 24.62 3.87 2.08
CA THR A 237 23.21 4.09 2.34
C THR A 237 22.65 4.97 1.24
N TYR A 238 21.69 4.46 0.49
CA TYR A 238 20.93 5.27 -0.45
C TYR A 238 19.72 5.80 0.32
N ALA A 239 19.86 7.02 0.80
CA ALA A 239 18.88 7.66 1.68
C ALA A 239 17.50 7.63 1.05
N GLN A 240 16.50 7.18 1.81
CA GLN A 240 15.13 7.31 1.40
C GLN A 240 14.49 8.57 1.91
N ARG A 241 13.69 9.13 1.02
CA ARG A 241 12.78 10.23 1.30
C ARG A 241 11.37 9.69 1.14
N SER A 242 10.45 10.28 1.88
CA SER A 242 9.04 10.24 1.50
C SER A 242 8.94 10.94 0.14
N LEU A 243 8.65 10.19 -0.91
CA LEU A 243 8.59 10.71 -2.28
C LEU A 243 7.14 10.89 -2.68
N GLN A 244 6.85 12.03 -3.31
CA GLN A 244 5.59 12.20 -4.02
C GLN A 244 5.63 11.36 -5.31
N VAL A 245 4.74 10.38 -5.40
CA VAL A 245 4.66 9.44 -6.52
C VAL A 245 3.24 9.38 -7.08
N CYS A 246 3.11 8.87 -8.30
CA CYS A 246 1.82 8.52 -8.87
C CYS A 246 1.45 7.10 -8.41
N VAL A 247 0.38 6.98 -7.64
CA VAL A 247 -0.17 5.71 -7.17
C VAL A 247 -1.32 5.31 -8.08
N ARG A 248 -1.23 4.09 -8.61
CA ARG A 248 -2.31 3.43 -9.36
C ARG A 248 -3.19 2.69 -8.37
N LYS A 249 -4.49 2.99 -8.39
CA LYS A 249 -5.50 2.38 -7.55
C LYS A 249 -6.34 1.43 -8.39
N GLU A 250 -6.46 0.17 -7.96
CA GLU A 250 -7.33 -0.83 -8.56
C GLU A 250 -8.51 -1.14 -7.64
N ALA A 251 -9.75 -0.95 -8.09
CA ALA A 251 -10.95 -1.40 -7.39
C ALA A 251 -11.50 -2.68 -8.02
N LYS A 252 -11.76 -3.69 -7.18
CA LYS A 252 -12.36 -4.99 -7.54
C LYS A 252 -13.52 -5.29 -6.60
N PHE A 253 -14.54 -5.95 -7.13
CA PHE A 253 -15.75 -6.29 -6.38
C PHE A 253 -15.89 -7.80 -6.22
N SER A 254 -16.40 -8.25 -5.09
CA SER A 254 -16.58 -9.66 -4.75
C SER A 254 -17.84 -9.88 -3.92
N THR A 255 -18.47 -11.03 -4.06
CA THR A 255 -19.59 -11.45 -3.20
C THR A 255 -19.13 -12.10 -1.90
N THR A 256 -17.82 -12.34 -1.76
CA THR A 256 -17.18 -12.81 -0.53
C THR A 256 -16.16 -11.79 -0.07
N LYS A 257 -15.97 -11.70 1.26
CA LYS A 257 -14.98 -10.81 1.84
C LYS A 257 -13.58 -11.14 1.30
N PRO A 258 -12.92 -10.22 0.59
CA PRO A 258 -11.59 -10.47 0.06
C PRO A 258 -10.51 -10.41 1.16
N GLU A 259 -9.34 -10.97 0.87
CA GLU A 259 -8.19 -10.88 1.76
C GLU A 259 -7.46 -9.53 1.62
N ILE A 260 -6.89 -9.07 2.73
CA ILE A 260 -6.08 -7.85 2.77
C ILE A 260 -4.76 -8.11 2.04
N SER A 261 -4.41 -7.23 1.09
CA SER A 261 -3.06 -7.15 0.56
C SER A 261 -2.23 -6.22 1.46
N GLU A 262 -1.07 -6.69 1.89
CA GLU A 262 -0.15 -5.88 2.71
C GLU A 262 0.66 -4.90 1.85
N ARG A 263 1.14 -3.84 2.50
CA ARG A 263 2.16 -2.96 1.92
C ARG A 263 3.43 -3.77 1.65
N PHE A 264 4.18 -3.39 0.63
CA PHE A 264 5.48 -3.97 0.39
C PHE A 264 6.47 -3.63 1.53
N PHE A 265 7.02 -4.68 2.14
CA PHE A 265 8.17 -4.62 3.04
C PHE A 265 9.16 -5.72 2.65
N PRO A 266 10.48 -5.43 2.63
CA PRO A 266 11.47 -6.47 2.43
C PRO A 266 11.48 -7.39 3.65
N LYS A 267 11.73 -8.68 3.43
CA LYS A 267 11.79 -9.67 4.51
C LYS A 267 13.21 -10.18 4.66
N ASN A 268 13.66 -10.41 5.89
CA ASN A 268 14.93 -11.08 6.13
C ASN A 268 14.81 -12.59 5.86
N ARG A 269 15.92 -13.33 6.00
CA ARG A 269 15.96 -14.79 5.79
C ARG A 269 14.98 -15.60 6.66
N ASN A 270 14.52 -15.04 7.78
CA ASN A 270 13.55 -15.67 8.67
C ASN A 270 12.10 -15.29 8.31
N GLY A 271 11.88 -14.55 7.22
CA GLY A 271 10.56 -14.08 6.80
C GLY A 271 10.03 -12.88 7.60
N ILE A 272 10.86 -12.27 8.46
CA ILE A 272 10.47 -11.12 9.28
C ILE A 272 10.72 -9.84 8.49
N GLU A 273 9.80 -8.88 8.59
CA GLU A 273 9.95 -7.57 7.97
C GLU A 273 11.27 -6.89 8.37
N SER A 274 11.90 -6.28 7.38
CA SER A 274 13.13 -5.52 7.52
C SER A 274 12.86 -4.05 7.20
N SER A 275 13.51 -3.16 7.95
CA SER A 275 13.45 -1.72 7.70
C SER A 275 14.29 -1.29 6.48
N GLU A 276 15.23 -2.14 6.07
CA GLU A 276 16.16 -1.90 4.96
C GLU A 276 16.19 -3.09 3.98
N ILE A 277 16.48 -2.78 2.72
CA ILE A 277 16.82 -3.73 1.66
C ILE A 277 18.33 -3.84 1.59
N ASN A 278 18.85 -5.05 1.79
CA ASN A 278 20.28 -5.33 1.75
C ASN A 278 20.56 -6.71 1.13
N ALA A 279 21.81 -7.19 1.17
CA ALA A 279 22.18 -8.49 0.61
C ALA A 279 21.55 -9.71 1.35
N GLY A 280 20.93 -9.49 2.51
CA GLY A 280 20.30 -10.51 3.35
C GLY A 280 18.77 -10.49 3.34
N THR A 281 18.14 -9.61 2.55
CA THR A 281 16.68 -9.53 2.42
C THR A 281 16.16 -10.15 1.13
N THR A 282 14.85 -10.37 1.06
CA THR A 282 14.10 -10.67 -0.16
C THR A 282 13.11 -9.51 -0.40
N PRO A 283 13.24 -8.78 -1.52
CA PRO A 283 14.34 -8.85 -2.49
C PRO A 283 15.68 -8.42 -1.87
N THR A 284 16.78 -8.85 -2.47
CA THR A 284 18.13 -8.38 -2.16
C THR A 284 18.36 -6.97 -2.72
N PHE A 285 19.42 -6.29 -2.26
CA PHE A 285 19.81 -4.99 -2.81
C PHE A 285 19.93 -4.98 -4.34
N MET A 286 20.61 -5.98 -4.92
CA MET A 286 20.79 -6.06 -6.38
C MET A 286 19.49 -6.32 -7.12
N GLU A 287 18.63 -7.19 -6.59
CA GLU A 287 17.31 -7.47 -7.18
C GLU A 287 16.40 -6.24 -7.11
N TYR A 288 16.38 -5.53 -5.98
CA TYR A 288 15.55 -4.33 -5.85
C TYR A 288 16.07 -3.18 -6.72
N LYS A 289 17.38 -3.06 -6.90
CA LYS A 289 17.95 -2.11 -7.86
C LYS A 289 17.47 -2.41 -9.28
N GLN A 290 17.45 -3.69 -9.67
CA GLN A 290 16.87 -4.11 -10.95
C GLN A 290 15.37 -3.78 -11.03
N TRP A 291 14.62 -3.95 -9.93
CA TRP A 291 13.20 -3.57 -9.88
C TRP A 291 12.97 -2.07 -10.13
N ILE A 292 13.85 -1.22 -9.61
CA ILE A 292 13.80 0.23 -9.85
C ILE A 292 14.03 0.51 -11.35
N ASP A 293 15.05 -0.10 -11.95
CA ASP A 293 15.40 0.09 -13.35
C ASP A 293 14.30 -0.43 -14.31
N ASP A 294 13.68 -1.57 -13.96
CA ASP A 294 12.60 -2.20 -14.72
C ASP A 294 11.22 -1.56 -14.48
N GLY A 295 11.10 -0.66 -13.48
CA GLY A 295 9.83 -0.04 -13.10
C GLY A 295 8.82 -1.01 -12.50
N VAL A 296 9.28 -2.07 -11.81
CA VAL A 296 8.43 -3.06 -11.14
C VAL A 296 7.50 -2.37 -10.14
N GLU A 297 6.21 -2.71 -10.19
CA GLU A 297 5.23 -2.20 -9.25
C GLU A 297 5.26 -2.95 -7.92
N ILE A 298 5.17 -2.19 -6.83
CA ILE A 298 5.06 -2.67 -5.46
C ILE A 298 3.79 -2.12 -4.81
N ASN A 299 3.28 -2.84 -3.81
CA ASN A 299 2.14 -2.37 -3.01
C ASN A 299 2.56 -1.15 -2.18
N ALA A 300 1.99 0.01 -2.49
CA ALA A 300 2.31 1.28 -1.83
C ALA A 300 1.78 1.31 -0.38
N LYS A 301 0.64 0.68 -0.12
CA LYS A 301 -0.03 0.62 1.18
C LYS A 301 -0.95 -0.61 1.26
N PRO A 302 -1.46 -0.98 2.45
CA PRO A 302 -2.40 -2.06 2.57
C PRO A 302 -3.67 -1.79 1.75
N SER A 303 -4.31 -2.84 1.25
CA SER A 303 -5.57 -2.72 0.52
C SER A 303 -6.66 -2.16 1.44
N ASN A 304 -7.54 -1.32 0.89
CA ASN A 304 -8.75 -0.89 1.56
C ASN A 304 -9.89 -1.86 1.22
N ILE A 305 -10.57 -2.41 2.23
CA ILE A 305 -11.67 -3.37 2.03
C ILE A 305 -12.91 -2.83 2.73
N VAL A 306 -13.97 -2.63 1.95
CA VAL A 306 -15.25 -2.08 2.42
C VAL A 306 -16.38 -2.95 1.92
N GLU A 307 -17.31 -3.30 2.81
CA GLU A 307 -18.61 -3.84 2.40
C GLU A 307 -19.48 -2.65 1.95
N VAL A 308 -19.61 -2.48 0.64
CA VAL A 308 -20.35 -1.34 0.06
C VAL A 308 -21.86 -1.54 0.16
N TYR A 309 -22.29 -2.80 0.06
CA TYR A 309 -23.64 -3.26 0.37
C TYR A 309 -23.54 -4.63 1.05
N PRO A 310 -24.52 -5.06 1.86
CA PRO A 310 -24.54 -6.40 2.44
C PRO A 310 -24.27 -7.48 1.39
N GLY A 311 -23.17 -8.22 1.55
CA GLY A 311 -22.76 -9.27 0.61
C GLY A 311 -22.03 -8.78 -0.67
N LEU A 312 -21.80 -7.47 -0.84
CA LEU A 312 -20.96 -6.90 -1.89
C LEU A 312 -19.76 -6.16 -1.29
N TRP A 313 -18.58 -6.71 -1.53
CA TRP A 313 -17.31 -6.18 -1.04
C TRP A 313 -16.56 -5.49 -2.15
N MET A 314 -15.99 -4.33 -1.85
CA MET A 314 -15.02 -3.62 -2.68
C MET A 314 -13.64 -3.73 -2.04
N LYS A 315 -12.65 -4.16 -2.84
CA LYS A 315 -11.23 -4.14 -2.49
C LYS A 315 -10.51 -3.14 -3.37
N GLU A 316 -9.77 -2.24 -2.74
CA GLU A 316 -8.91 -1.27 -3.39
C GLU A 316 -7.44 -1.61 -3.14
N ASP A 317 -6.70 -1.94 -4.18
CA ASP A 317 -5.26 -2.17 -4.15
C ASP A 317 -4.51 -0.93 -4.65
N PHE A 318 -3.30 -0.70 -4.14
CA PHE A 318 -2.53 0.52 -4.39
C PHE A 318 -1.11 0.16 -4.83
N TYR A 319 -0.74 0.58 -6.04
CA TYR A 319 0.52 0.24 -6.67
C TYR A 319 1.34 1.49 -6.99
N THR A 320 2.66 1.40 -6.80
CA THR A 320 3.63 2.38 -7.26
C THR A 320 4.85 1.65 -7.81
N ALA A 321 5.55 2.24 -8.78
CA ALA A 321 6.86 1.72 -9.19
C ALA A 321 7.85 1.77 -8.01
N ALA A 322 8.76 0.79 -7.95
CA ALA A 322 9.91 0.79 -7.04
C ALA A 322 10.77 2.05 -7.24
N ARG A 323 11.39 2.53 -6.15
CA ARG A 323 12.18 3.78 -6.12
C ARG A 323 13.41 3.68 -5.23
#